data_AF-A1ZGN9-F1
#
_entry.id   AF-A1ZGN9-F1
#
_cell.length_a   1.000
_cell.length_b   1.000
_cell.length_c   1.000
_cell.angle_alpha   90.00
_cell.angle_beta   90.00
_cell.angle_gamma   90.00
#
_symmetry.space_group_name_H-M   'P 1'
#
loop_
_entity.id
_entity.type
_entity.pdbx_description
1 polymer ?
#
loop_
_entity_poly.entity_id
_entity_poly.type
_entity_poly.pdbx_seq_one_letter_code
_entity_poly.pdbx_strand_id
1 'polypeptide(L)'
;MSNNIVIQSSNGTKIGELVLKNYYQPTWSPSKADFFLVYYNLDLHGEKKTNNRYFTNKYVINEKYLALQEFVVKASEKDLDNQNTQLVVIDLEHKQQSIISRIEHGYVTPVEFTTNAILYTKSKVGQGSLHSHFEATLADIKNWEPIGLTNK
;
A
#
# COMPACT_ATOMS: atom_id res chain seq x y z
N MET A 1 20.71 -9.53 -6.37
CA MET A 1 19.67 -8.94 -7.23
C MET A 1 18.84 -8.02 -6.35
N SER A 2 18.58 -6.77 -6.73
CA SER A 2 17.71 -5.90 -5.93
C SER A 2 16.26 -6.35 -6.12
N ASN A 3 15.53 -6.58 -5.03
CA ASN A 3 14.11 -6.92 -5.04
C ASN A 3 13.24 -5.65 -5.13
N ASN A 4 13.72 -4.62 -5.82
CA ASN A 4 12.98 -3.37 -5.99
C ASN A 4 11.91 -3.58 -7.07
N ILE A 5 10.74 -2.99 -6.87
CA ILE A 5 9.64 -3.08 -7.82
C ILE A 5 9.51 -1.72 -8.50
N VAL A 6 9.72 -1.69 -9.81
CA VAL A 6 9.58 -0.45 -10.59
C VAL A 6 8.10 -0.19 -10.84
N ILE A 7 7.64 1.01 -10.49
CA ILE A 7 6.29 1.48 -10.81
C ILE A 7 6.36 2.25 -12.12
N GLN A 8 5.66 1.76 -13.14
CA GLN A 8 5.62 2.36 -14.47
C GLN A 8 4.19 2.77 -14.85
N SER A 9 4.07 3.86 -15.60
CA SER A 9 2.82 4.24 -16.27
C SER A 9 2.51 3.32 -17.45
N SER A 10 1.32 3.47 -18.03
CA SER A 10 0.86 2.73 -19.23
C SER A 10 1.84 2.81 -20.41
N ASN A 11 2.54 3.93 -20.56
CA ASN A 11 3.54 4.14 -21.62
C ASN A 11 4.97 3.65 -21.26
N GLY A 12 5.15 2.97 -20.12
CA GLY A 12 6.44 2.42 -19.67
C GLY A 12 7.37 3.42 -18.97
N THR A 13 6.94 4.67 -18.79
CA THR A 13 7.74 5.68 -18.06
C THR A 13 7.82 5.31 -16.58
N LYS A 14 9.03 5.33 -16.01
CA LYS A 14 9.23 5.11 -14.57
C LYS A 14 8.64 6.28 -13.78
N ILE A 15 7.63 5.99 -12.99
CA ILE A 15 6.98 6.95 -12.08
C ILE A 15 7.63 6.88 -10.69
N GLY A 16 8.01 5.68 -10.26
CA GLY A 16 8.63 5.47 -8.97
C GLY A 16 9.13 4.04 -8.79
N GLU A 17 9.42 3.69 -7.55
CA GLU A 17 9.80 2.35 -7.16
C GLU A 17 9.42 2.05 -5.71
N LEU A 18 9.09 0.78 -5.47
CA LEU A 18 9.05 0.21 -4.12
C LEU A 18 10.43 -0.37 -3.84
N VAL A 19 11.19 0.30 -2.99
CA VAL A 19 12.52 -0.14 -2.57
C VAL A 19 12.36 -1.08 -1.39
N LEU A 20 12.86 -2.31 -1.52
CA LEU A 20 12.77 -3.29 -0.43
C LEU A 20 13.37 -2.68 0.84
N LYS A 21 12.56 -2.60 1.90
CA LYS A 21 12.99 -2.07 3.19
C LYS A 21 13.53 -3.18 4.06
N ASN A 22 12.73 -4.21 4.32
CA ASN A 22 13.15 -5.39 5.06
C ASN A 22 12.12 -6.53 4.92
N TYR A 23 12.43 -7.64 5.59
CA TYR A 23 11.54 -8.75 5.88
C TYR A 23 11.23 -8.75 7.37
N TYR A 24 9.96 -8.96 7.72
CA TYR A 24 9.54 -9.14 9.11
C TYR A 24 9.00 -10.55 9.29
N GLN A 25 9.59 -11.31 10.21
CA GLN A 25 9.07 -12.62 10.61
C GLN A 25 8.04 -12.41 11.71
N PRO A 26 6.75 -12.67 11.46
CA PRO A 26 5.73 -12.44 12.47
C PRO A 26 5.89 -13.37 13.67
N THR A 27 5.56 -12.90 14.88
CA THR A 27 5.73 -13.68 16.11
C THR A 27 4.79 -14.88 16.18
N TRP A 28 3.66 -14.82 15.48
CA TRP A 28 2.71 -15.92 15.33
C TRP A 28 3.12 -16.94 14.27
N SER A 29 4.14 -16.64 13.46
CA SER A 29 4.69 -17.59 12.51
C SER A 29 5.63 -18.57 13.24
N PRO A 30 5.50 -19.89 13.03
CA PRO A 30 6.45 -20.85 13.57
C PRO A 30 7.89 -20.48 13.16
N SER A 31 8.85 -20.59 14.08
CA SER A 31 10.24 -20.21 13.82
C SER A 31 10.92 -20.98 12.69
N LYS A 32 10.38 -22.17 12.33
CA LYS A 32 10.82 -23.01 11.22
C LYS A 32 10.07 -22.77 9.90
N ALA A 33 9.07 -21.88 9.90
CA ALA A 33 8.35 -21.52 8.69
C ALA A 33 9.07 -20.37 7.97
N ASP A 34 9.35 -20.55 6.68
CA ASP A 34 9.85 -19.50 5.78
C ASP A 34 8.73 -18.51 5.42
N PHE A 35 8.11 -17.91 6.44
CA PHE A 35 7.03 -16.95 6.27
C PHE A 35 7.46 -15.58 6.79
N PHE A 36 7.57 -14.63 5.86
CA PHE A 36 7.96 -13.26 6.12
C PHE A 36 6.96 -12.29 5.49
N LEU A 37 6.62 -11.24 6.24
CA LEU A 37 5.98 -10.07 5.67
C LEU A 37 7.06 -9.20 5.03
N VAL A 38 6.93 -9.00 3.72
CA VAL A 38 7.84 -8.17 2.94
C VAL A 38 7.26 -6.76 2.83
N TYR A 39 8.07 -5.76 3.11
CA TYR A 39 7.64 -4.37 3.03
C TYR A 39 8.70 -3.45 2.44
N TYR A 40 8.23 -2.33 1.91
CA TYR A 40 8.96 -1.46 1.01
C TYR A 40 8.85 0.00 1.46
N ASN A 41 9.87 0.79 1.14
CA ASN A 41 9.75 2.24 1.05
C ASN A 41 9.18 2.61 -0.32
N LEU A 42 8.48 3.73 -0.40
CA LEU A 42 8.03 4.28 -1.66
C LEU A 42 8.91 5.48 -2.06
N ASP A 43 9.56 5.35 -3.21
CA ASP A 43 10.31 6.42 -3.85
C ASP A 43 9.54 6.86 -5.10
N LEU A 44 9.06 8.10 -5.12
CA LEU A 44 8.34 8.67 -6.26
C LEU A 44 9.21 9.74 -6.91
N HIS A 45 9.40 9.64 -8.22
CA HIS A 45 10.23 10.58 -8.99
C HIS A 45 11.66 10.78 -8.41
N GLY A 46 12.24 9.73 -7.82
CA GLY A 46 13.58 9.78 -7.23
C GLY A 46 13.65 10.44 -5.85
N GLU A 47 12.52 10.85 -5.29
CA GLU A 47 12.44 11.37 -3.93
C GLU A 47 11.96 10.29 -2.97
N LYS A 48 12.72 10.07 -1.90
CA LYS A 48 12.30 9.18 -0.82
C LYS A 48 11.18 9.84 -0.04
N LYS A 49 9.94 9.37 -0.26
CA LYS A 49 8.75 10.06 0.24
C LYS A 49 8.25 9.57 1.59
N THR A 50 8.78 8.47 2.12
CA THR A 50 8.04 7.75 3.18
C THR A 50 8.93 7.17 4.27
N ASN A 51 9.65 8.04 5.00
CA ASN A 51 10.29 7.62 6.25
C ASN A 51 9.21 7.05 7.20
N ASN A 52 9.43 5.85 7.73
CA ASN A 52 8.53 5.14 8.67
C ASN A 52 7.17 4.68 8.11
N ARG A 53 7.02 4.54 6.79
CA ARG A 53 5.88 3.83 6.19
C ARG A 53 6.33 2.46 5.67
N TYR A 54 5.36 1.58 5.51
CA TYR A 54 5.57 0.15 5.28
C TYR A 54 4.61 -0.32 4.19
N PHE A 55 4.98 -0.12 2.92
CA PHE A 55 4.16 -0.55 1.79
C PHE A 55 4.35 -2.02 1.49
N THR A 56 3.35 -2.65 0.89
CA THR A 56 3.50 -4.00 0.32
C THR A 56 3.83 -3.90 -1.17
N ASN A 57 3.99 -5.04 -1.83
CA ASN A 57 4.10 -5.11 -3.28
C ASN A 57 2.74 -5.00 -4.01
N LYS A 58 1.64 -4.77 -3.30
CA LYS A 58 0.30 -4.66 -3.89
C LYS A 58 0.02 -3.21 -4.26
N TYR A 59 -0.03 -2.95 -5.56
CA TYR A 59 -0.33 -1.64 -6.11
C TYR A 59 -1.06 -1.76 -7.44
N VAL A 60 -1.77 -0.70 -7.81
CA VAL A 60 -2.28 -0.47 -9.17
C VAL A 60 -2.09 0.98 -9.54
N ILE A 61 -1.94 1.27 -10.83
CA ILE A 61 -1.65 2.60 -11.34
C ILE A 61 -2.45 2.86 -12.61
N ASN A 62 -2.89 4.09 -12.79
CA ASN A 62 -3.30 4.63 -14.08
C ASN A 62 -2.52 5.93 -14.35
N GLU A 63 -2.92 6.69 -15.36
CA GLU A 63 -2.20 7.91 -15.75
C GLU A 63 -2.18 9.00 -14.67
N LYS A 64 -3.18 9.04 -13.79
CA LYS A 64 -3.36 10.11 -12.80
C LYS A 64 -3.13 9.66 -11.37
N TYR A 65 -3.41 8.40 -11.07
CA TYR A 65 -3.47 7.88 -9.71
C TYR A 65 -2.63 6.62 -9.54
N LEU A 66 -2.03 6.50 -8.35
CA LEU A 66 -1.36 5.30 -7.87
C LEU A 66 -2.04 4.87 -6.58
N ALA A 67 -2.55 3.64 -6.53
CA ALA A 67 -3.13 3.06 -5.32
C ALA A 67 -2.22 1.96 -4.77
N LEU A 68 -1.98 1.99 -3.46
CA LEU A 68 -1.02 1.16 -2.75
C LEU A 68 -1.64 0.58 -1.47
N GLN A 69 -1.33 -0.67 -1.16
CA GLN A 69 -1.56 -1.22 0.16
C GLN A 69 -0.39 -0.88 1.09
N GLU A 70 -0.72 -0.34 2.26
CA GLU A 70 0.22 0.04 3.31
C GLU A 70 -0.13 -0.68 4.63
N PHE A 71 0.88 -1.17 5.35
CA PHE A 71 0.74 -1.61 6.73
C PHE A 71 0.64 -0.40 7.68
N VAL A 72 -0.33 -0.45 8.57
CA VAL A 72 -0.53 0.55 9.62
C VAL A 72 0.35 0.19 10.81
N VAL A 73 1.47 0.91 10.95
CA VAL A 73 2.43 0.78 12.06
C VAL A 73 2.33 2.03 12.94
N LYS A 74 2.12 1.85 14.25
CA LYS A 74 1.89 2.97 15.20
C LYS A 74 3.17 3.36 15.93
N ALA A 75 3.93 2.37 16.39
CA ALA A 75 5.09 2.59 17.26
C ALA A 75 6.33 1.84 16.75
N SER A 76 6.18 0.60 16.28
CA SER A 76 7.33 -0.22 15.91
C SER A 76 7.00 -1.28 14.87
N GLU A 77 8.01 -1.84 14.21
CA GLU A 77 7.83 -2.93 13.23
C GLU A 77 7.08 -4.13 13.80
N LYS A 78 7.07 -4.34 15.13
CA LYS A 78 6.25 -5.38 15.77
C LYS A 78 4.75 -5.22 15.53
N ASP A 79 4.28 -4.00 15.23
CA ASP A 79 2.88 -3.75 14.90
C ASP A 79 2.45 -4.47 13.61
N LEU A 80 3.42 -4.90 12.77
CA LEU A 80 3.16 -5.72 11.59
C LEU A 80 2.53 -7.08 11.96
N ASP A 81 2.71 -7.59 13.19
CA ASP A 81 2.02 -8.79 13.68
C ASP A 81 0.50 -8.65 13.60
N ASN A 82 -0.02 -7.44 13.80
CA ASN A 82 -1.46 -7.20 13.76
C ASN A 82 -2.02 -7.29 12.34
N GLN A 83 -1.16 -7.16 11.32
CA GLN A 83 -1.57 -7.12 9.91
C GLN A 83 -2.70 -6.10 9.68
N ASN A 84 -2.61 -4.92 10.30
CA ASN A 84 -3.51 -3.82 10.00
C ASN A 84 -3.06 -3.17 8.69
N THR A 85 -3.96 -3.00 7.73
CA THR A 85 -3.61 -2.39 6.45
C THR A 85 -4.59 -1.31 6.04
N GLN A 86 -4.10 -0.43 5.17
CA GLN A 86 -4.88 0.64 4.57
C GLN A 86 -4.59 0.77 3.09
N LEU A 87 -5.58 1.30 2.37
CA LEU A 87 -5.46 1.64 0.96
C LEU A 87 -5.21 3.13 0.83
N VAL A 88 -4.03 3.44 0.29
CA VAL A 88 -3.58 4.80 0.01
C VAL A 88 -3.73 5.05 -1.47
N VAL A 89 -4.40 6.13 -1.85
CA VAL A 89 -4.44 6.64 -3.22
C VAL A 89 -3.59 7.89 -3.30
N ILE A 90 -2.72 7.96 -4.29
CA ILE A 90 -1.82 9.08 -4.57
C ILE A 90 -2.27 9.69 -5.90
N ASP A 91 -2.54 10.99 -5.89
CA ASP A 91 -2.70 11.81 -7.09
C ASP A 91 -1.31 12.26 -7.55
N LEU A 92 -0.88 11.73 -8.71
CA LEU A 92 0.47 11.91 -9.25
C LEU A 92 0.67 13.34 -9.79
N GLU A 93 -0.40 13.97 -10.27
CA GLU A 93 -0.37 15.33 -10.82
C GLU A 93 -0.23 16.36 -9.69
N HIS A 94 -1.09 16.26 -8.68
CA HIS A 94 -1.15 17.22 -7.56
C HIS A 94 -0.19 16.88 -6.42
N LYS A 95 0.53 15.74 -6.51
CA LYS A 95 1.48 15.25 -5.50
C LYS A 95 0.89 15.17 -4.10
N GLN A 96 -0.35 14.68 -4.02
CA GLN A 96 -1.11 14.51 -2.78
C GLN A 96 -1.59 13.06 -2.63
N GLN A 97 -1.96 12.67 -1.42
CA GLN A 97 -2.43 11.33 -1.08
C GLN A 97 -3.66 11.38 -0.20
N SER A 98 -4.44 10.30 -0.19
CA SER A 98 -5.54 10.09 0.74
C SER A 98 -5.66 8.62 1.12
N ILE A 99 -6.18 8.36 2.32
CA ILE A 99 -6.48 7.02 2.80
C ILE A 99 -7.98 6.78 2.60
N ILE A 100 -8.31 5.88 1.69
CA ILE A 100 -9.71 5.65 1.28
C ILE A 100 -10.36 4.47 1.99
N SER A 101 -9.56 3.58 2.58
CA SER A 101 -10.08 2.42 3.29
C SER A 101 -9.06 1.84 4.26
N ARG A 102 -9.55 1.28 5.36
CA ARG A 102 -8.75 0.57 6.36
C ARG A 102 -9.38 -0.76 6.73
N ILE A 103 -8.56 -1.68 7.20
CA ILE A 103 -9.02 -2.89 7.89
C ILE A 103 -8.05 -3.22 9.02
N GLU A 104 -8.61 -3.62 10.15
CA GLU A 104 -7.86 -4.21 11.25
C GLU A 104 -7.77 -5.72 11.06
N HIS A 105 -6.60 -6.28 11.35
CA HIS A 105 -6.34 -7.72 11.24
C HIS A 105 -6.69 -8.30 9.86
N GLY A 106 -6.20 -7.66 8.80
CA GLY A 106 -6.56 -7.98 7.43
C GLY A 106 -5.83 -7.15 6.37
N TYR A 107 -6.16 -7.45 5.12
CA TYR A 107 -5.56 -6.84 3.94
C TYR A 107 -6.60 -6.03 3.17
N VAL A 108 -6.30 -4.76 2.85
CA VAL A 108 -7.00 -3.97 1.84
C VAL A 108 -6.17 -3.95 0.57
N THR A 109 -6.56 -4.71 -0.46
CA THR A 109 -5.74 -4.90 -1.66
C THR A 109 -6.34 -4.13 -2.84
N PRO A 110 -5.62 -3.17 -3.45
CA PRO A 110 -6.07 -2.56 -4.69
C PRO A 110 -6.18 -3.61 -5.81
N VAL A 111 -7.20 -3.49 -6.67
CA VAL A 111 -7.47 -4.43 -7.76
C VAL A 111 -7.26 -3.77 -9.12
N GLU A 112 -7.92 -2.65 -9.38
CA GLU A 112 -7.76 -1.87 -10.62
C GLU A 112 -8.41 -0.48 -10.52
N PHE A 113 -7.97 0.45 -11.35
CA PHE A 113 -8.71 1.69 -11.58
C PHE A 113 -9.67 1.50 -12.76
N THR A 114 -10.92 1.94 -12.58
CA THR A 114 -11.86 2.19 -13.67
C THR A 114 -11.77 3.65 -14.11
N THR A 115 -12.65 4.08 -15.02
CA THR A 115 -12.74 5.48 -15.46
C THR A 115 -12.95 6.46 -14.30
N ASN A 116 -13.72 6.08 -13.29
CA ASN A 116 -14.18 6.99 -12.23
C ASN A 116 -13.97 6.44 -10.81
N ALA A 117 -13.45 5.23 -10.64
CA ALA A 117 -13.33 4.59 -9.34
C ALA A 117 -12.04 3.76 -9.21
N ILE A 118 -11.71 3.42 -7.96
CA ILE A 118 -10.74 2.39 -7.60
C ILE A 118 -11.50 1.19 -7.04
N LEU A 119 -11.28 0.02 -7.64
CA LEU A 119 -11.77 -1.26 -7.14
C LEU A 119 -10.73 -1.87 -6.20
N TYR A 120 -11.19 -2.42 -5.09
CA TYR A 120 -10.32 -3.05 -4.10
C TYR A 120 -11.03 -4.17 -3.36
N THR A 121 -10.26 -5.03 -2.71
CA THR A 121 -10.78 -6.11 -1.86
C THR A 121 -10.38 -5.90 -0.41
N LYS A 122 -11.21 -6.41 0.51
CA LYS A 122 -10.81 -6.62 1.91
C LYS A 122 -10.89 -8.10 2.26
N SER A 123 -9.91 -8.58 3.01
CA SER A 123 -9.90 -9.93 3.57
C SER A 123 -9.36 -9.91 5.00
N LYS A 124 -10.03 -10.59 5.92
CA LYS A 124 -9.54 -10.79 7.29
C LYS A 124 -8.60 -11.98 7.36
N VAL A 125 -7.58 -11.87 8.20
CA VAL A 125 -6.69 -12.98 8.53
C VAL A 125 -7.49 -14.09 9.22
N GLY A 126 -7.21 -15.35 8.88
CA GLY A 126 -7.87 -16.52 9.48
C GLY A 126 -9.30 -16.82 8.99
N GLN A 127 -9.92 -15.97 8.18
CA GLN A 127 -11.29 -16.16 7.67
C GLN A 127 -11.39 -16.82 6.28
N GLY A 128 -10.36 -17.57 5.86
CA GLY A 128 -10.39 -18.42 4.66
C GLY A 128 -10.93 -17.76 3.39
N SER A 129 -10.07 -17.10 2.61
CA SER A 129 -10.36 -16.57 1.25
C SER A 129 -11.64 -15.75 1.05
N LEU A 130 -12.33 -15.32 2.11
CA LEU A 130 -13.49 -14.46 1.96
C LEU A 130 -13.01 -13.05 1.60
N HIS A 131 -13.13 -12.72 0.32
CA HIS A 131 -12.85 -11.40 -0.22
C HIS A 131 -14.16 -10.65 -0.41
N SER A 132 -14.32 -9.54 0.31
CA SER A 132 -15.37 -8.57 0.00
C SER A 132 -14.82 -7.57 -1.00
N HIS A 133 -15.55 -7.36 -2.10
CA HIS A 133 -15.22 -6.39 -3.14
C HIS A 133 -15.85 -5.04 -2.80
N PHE A 134 -15.09 -3.97 -3.04
CA PHE A 134 -15.51 -2.60 -2.78
C PHE A 134 -15.09 -1.69 -3.93
N GLU A 135 -15.77 -0.56 -4.00
CA GLU A 135 -15.52 0.51 -4.94
C GLU A 135 -15.44 1.83 -4.19
N ALA A 136 -14.52 2.70 -4.58
CA ALA A 136 -14.49 4.09 -4.14
C ALA A 136 -14.39 5.02 -5.35
N THR A 137 -15.38 5.90 -5.51
CA THR A 137 -15.40 6.93 -6.55
C THR A 137 -14.25 7.92 -6.34
N LEU A 138 -13.45 8.17 -7.38
CA LEU A 138 -12.29 9.06 -7.33
C LEU A 138 -12.68 10.51 -7.00
N ALA A 139 -13.81 10.98 -7.52
CA ALA A 139 -14.34 12.32 -7.25
C ALA A 139 -14.78 12.52 -5.78
N ASP A 140 -15.10 11.45 -5.08
CA ASP A 140 -15.58 11.50 -3.68
C ASP A 140 -14.44 11.32 -2.66
N ILE A 141 -13.20 11.11 -3.12
CA ILE A 141 -12.03 11.02 -2.23
C ILE A 141 -11.80 12.38 -1.57
N LYS A 142 -11.84 12.38 -0.24
CA LYS A 142 -11.65 13.56 0.62
C LYS A 142 -10.32 13.46 1.37
N ASN A 143 -9.98 14.51 2.11
CA ASN A 143 -8.82 14.56 3.01
C ASN A 143 -7.49 14.31 2.29
N TRP A 144 -7.31 14.98 1.14
CA TRP A 144 -6.03 14.94 0.44
C TRP A 144 -4.96 15.69 1.24
N GLU A 145 -3.81 15.05 1.40
CA GLU A 145 -2.65 15.58 2.12
C GLU A 145 -1.41 15.49 1.24
N PRO A 146 -0.42 16.40 1.36
CA PRO A 146 0.86 16.26 0.67
C PRO A 146 1.51 14.89 0.88
N ILE A 147 2.07 14.32 -0.19
CA ILE A 147 2.77 13.02 -0.11
C ILE A 147 3.93 13.11 0.89
N GLY A 148 4.00 12.14 1.80
CA GLY A 148 5.08 12.01 2.78
C GLY A 148 4.84 12.72 4.10
N LEU A 149 3.71 13.41 4.24
CA LEU A 149 3.19 13.75 5.56
C LEU A 149 2.51 12.50 6.14
N THR A 150 2.96 12.10 7.33
CA THR A 150 2.20 11.27 8.25
C THR A 150 1.90 12.15 9.44
N ASN A 151 0.63 12.45 9.69
CA ASN A 151 0.23 13.09 10.94
C ASN A 151 0.81 12.26 12.10
N LYS A 152 1.64 12.91 12.92
CA LYS A 152 2.19 12.36 14.16
C LYS A 152 1.06 12.06 15.14
#